data_AF-A0A956GMK9-F1
#
_entry.id   AF-A0A956GMK9-F1
#
_cell.length_a   1.000
_cell.length_b   1.000
_cell.length_c   1.000
_cell.angle_alpha   90.00
_cell.angle_beta   90.00
_cell.angle_gamma   90.00
#
_symmetry.space_group_name_H-M   'P 1'
#
loop_
_entity.id
_entity.type
_entity.pdbx_description
1 polymer ?
#
loop_
_entity_poly.entity_id
_entity_poly.type
_entity_poly.pdbx_seq_one_letter_code
_entity_poly.pdbx_strand_id
1 'polypeptide(L)' 'MSPTEAIAGKACSRKTFETKMVADACKVDQGEAKKAMKAFLKTAKKKESGLDCQSCHSKLAPSYPLKDGALEHFKKLGGE' A
#
# COMPACT_ATOMS: atom_id res chain seq x y z
N MET A 1 16.01 13.45 14.28
CA MET A 1 16.36 13.64 12.86
C MET A 1 16.10 12.32 12.15
N SER A 2 14.93 12.15 11.56
CA SER A 2 14.62 10.93 10.79
C SER A 2 15.31 11.04 9.44
N PRO A 3 16.14 10.07 9.03
CA PRO A 3 16.82 10.14 7.76
C PRO A 3 15.75 10.14 6.65
N THR A 4 15.84 11.15 5.79
CA THR A 4 15.24 11.15 4.46
C THR A 4 15.71 9.89 3.75
N GLU A 5 14.89 8.84 3.85
CA GLU A 5 15.06 7.58 3.14
C GLU A 5 14.79 7.87 1.65
N ALA A 6 15.84 8.35 0.97
CA ALA A 6 15.99 8.25 -0.47
C ALA A 6 16.20 6.76 -0.81
N ILE A 7 15.14 5.98 -0.65
CA ILE A 7 15.12 4.59 -1.09
C ILE A 7 14.91 4.70 -2.59
N ALA A 8 15.96 4.52 -3.40
CA ALA A 8 15.75 3.89 -4.69
C ALA A 8 15.09 2.55 -4.37
N GLY A 9 13.75 2.51 -4.46
CA GLY A 9 12.96 1.48 -3.80
C GLY A 9 13.39 0.12 -4.30
N LYS A 10 13.46 -0.87 -3.39
CA LYS A 10 13.51 -2.27 -3.83
C LYS A 10 12.43 -2.47 -4.89
N ALA A 11 12.74 -3.23 -5.93
CA ALA A 11 11.72 -3.62 -6.91
C ALA A 11 10.50 -4.20 -6.17
N CYS A 12 9.31 -3.90 -6.67
CA CYS A 12 8.11 -4.43 -6.04
C CYS A 12 8.18 -5.96 -5.96
N SER A 13 7.98 -6.48 -4.75
CA SER A 13 8.05 -7.92 -4.50
C SER A 13 6.83 -8.64 -5.08
N ARG A 14 5.71 -7.92 -5.23
CA ARG A 14 4.51 -8.38 -5.91
C ARG A 14 4.69 -8.22 -7.41
N LYS A 15 4.32 -9.26 -8.16
CA LYS A 15 4.29 -9.25 -9.64
C LYS A 15 2.87 -9.10 -10.20
N THR A 16 1.87 -9.34 -9.36
CA THR A 16 0.45 -9.20 -9.67
C THR A 16 -0.16 -8.11 -8.81
N PHE A 17 -0.97 -7.28 -9.45
CA PHE A 17 -1.61 -6.13 -8.82
C PHE A 17 -3.08 -6.14 -9.17
N GLU A 18 -3.91 -6.05 -8.13
CA GLU A 18 -5.37 -6.03 -8.27
C GLU A 18 -5.94 -4.61 -8.27
N THR A 19 -5.08 -3.61 -8.04
CA THR A 19 -5.43 -2.20 -7.99
C THR A 19 -4.53 -1.42 -8.94
N LYS A 20 -5.12 -0.46 -9.66
CA LYS A 20 -4.39 0.35 -10.64
C LYS A 20 -3.40 1.26 -9.93
N MET A 21 -3.76 1.79 -8.77
CA MET A 21 -2.90 2.64 -7.95
C MET A 21 -1.58 1.96 -7.56
N VAL A 22 -1.64 0.73 -7.06
CA VAL A 22 -0.42 -0.01 -6.65
C VAL A 22 0.33 -0.50 -7.88
N ALA A 23 -0.36 -0.94 -8.93
CA ALA A 23 0.25 -1.38 -10.18
C ALA A 23 1.12 -0.28 -10.80
N ASP A 24 0.59 0.94 -10.89
CA ASP A 24 1.29 2.07 -11.51
C ASP A 24 2.49 2.52 -10.68
N ALA A 25 2.29 2.67 -9.36
CA ALA A 25 3.37 3.04 -8.44
C ALA A 25 4.50 1.99 -8.41
N CYS A 26 4.16 0.70 -8.54
CA CYS A 26 5.14 -0.38 -8.60
C CYS A 26 5.92 -0.48 -9.91
N LYS A 27 5.52 0.23 -10.98
CA LYS A 27 6.38 0.39 -12.16
C LYS A 27 7.64 1.20 -11.85
N VAL A 28 7.56 2.07 -10.83
CA VAL A 28 8.70 2.84 -10.34
C VAL A 28 9.46 1.98 -9.33
N ASP A 29 8.93 1.82 -8.12
CA ASP A 29 9.52 0.99 -7.08
C ASP A 29 8.57 0.75 -5.87
N GLN A 30 8.99 -0.10 -4.92
CA GLN A 30 8.23 -0.40 -3.70
C GLN A 30 8.02 0.82 -2.79
N GLY A 31 8.93 1.79 -2.83
CA GLY A 31 8.84 3.07 -2.13
C GLY A 31 7.72 3.94 -2.67
N GLU A 32 7.56 4.05 -3.99
CA GLU A 32 6.41 4.72 -4.61
C GLU A 32 5.10 4.02 -4.26
N ALA A 33 5.04 2.69 -4.35
CA ALA A 33 3.86 1.94 -3.91
C ALA A 33 3.50 2.22 -2.44
N LYS A 34 4.50 2.32 -1.55
CA LYS A 34 4.31 2.68 -0.15
C LYS A 34 3.82 4.12 0.02
N LYS A 35 4.30 5.08 -0.77
CA LYS A 35 3.82 6.47 -0.74
C LYS A 35 2.37 6.57 -1.21
N ALA A 36 2.02 5.90 -2.31
CA ALA A 36 0.65 5.80 -2.81
C ALA A 36 -0.30 5.23 -1.74
N MET A 37 0.07 4.11 -1.10
CA MET A 37 -0.73 3.52 -0.03
C MET A 37 -0.82 4.40 1.23
N LYS A 38 0.24 5.12 1.59
CA LYS A 38 0.18 6.10 2.68
C LYS A 38 -0.76 7.26 2.37
N ALA A 39 -0.75 7.77 1.14
CA ALA A 39 -1.67 8.82 0.70
C ALA A 39 -3.12 8.32 0.75
N PHE A 40 -3.37 7.10 0.25
CA PHE A 40 -4.67 6.44 0.36
C PHE A 40 -5.11 6.30 1.83
N LEU A 41 -4.25 5.77 2.71
CA LEU A 41 -4.58 5.60 4.13
C LEU A 41 -4.95 6.92 4.81
N LYS A 42 -4.29 8.05 4.48
CA LYS A 42 -4.66 9.37 5.03
C LYS A 42 -6.09 9.76 4.65
N THR A 43 -6.52 9.43 3.44
CA THR A 43 -7.89 9.68 2.97
C THR A 43 -8.87 8.67 3.56
N ALA A 44 -8.53 7.38 3.53
CA ALA A 44 -9.34 6.29 4.06
C ALA A 44 -9.59 6.44 5.56
N LYS A 45 -8.63 6.97 6.32
CA LYS A 45 -8.77 7.29 7.75
C LYS A 45 -9.87 8.29 8.08
N LYS A 46 -10.33 9.06 7.09
CA LYS A 46 -11.49 9.96 7.25
C LYS A 46 -12.82 9.20 7.24
N LYS A 47 -12.84 8.00 6.65
CA LYS A 47 -14.01 7.10 6.58
C LYS A 47 -13.99 6.08 7.71
N GLU A 48 -12.84 5.47 7.96
CA GLU A 48 -12.64 4.48 9.01
C GLU A 48 -11.39 4.82 9.83
N SER A 49 -11.58 5.14 11.10
CA SER A 49 -10.49 5.43 12.02
C SER A 49 -9.73 4.15 12.38
N GLY A 50 -8.42 4.28 12.63
CA GLY A 50 -7.58 3.14 13.03
C GLY A 50 -6.96 2.33 11.89
N LEU A 51 -7.25 2.66 10.63
CA LEU A 51 -6.63 1.98 9.48
C LEU A 51 -5.10 2.08 9.48
N ASP A 52 -4.42 0.97 9.24
CA ASP A 52 -2.98 0.89 9.12
C ASP A 52 -2.57 -0.18 8.11
N CYS A 53 -1.27 -0.36 7.92
CA CYS A 53 -0.74 -1.34 6.97
C CYS A 53 -1.22 -2.77 7.30
N GLN A 54 -1.36 -3.10 8.59
CA GLN A 54 -1.86 -4.40 9.07
C GLN A 54 -3.37 -4.57 8.86
N SER A 55 -4.13 -3.50 8.63
CA SER A 55 -5.56 -3.62 8.30
C SER A 55 -5.77 -4.37 6.97
N CYS A 56 -4.84 -4.24 6.03
CA CYS A 56 -4.92 -4.87 4.70
C CYS A 56 -3.88 -5.99 4.48
N HIS A 57 -2.73 -5.94 5.16
CA HIS A 57 -1.65 -6.91 4.95
C HIS A 57 -1.53 -7.90 6.11
N SER A 58 -1.34 -9.19 5.79
CA SER A 58 -1.11 -10.25 6.79
C SER A 58 0.33 -10.23 7.31
N LYS A 59 1.26 -9.77 6.47
CA LYS A 59 2.64 -9.48 6.84
C LYS A 59 3.12 -8.27 6.04
N LEU A 60 4.00 -7.47 6.64
CA LEU A 60 4.66 -6.39 5.90
C LEU A 60 5.83 -6.94 5.08
N ALA A 61 6.86 -6.13 4.87
CA ALA A 61 8.05 -6.50 4.14
C ALA A 61 8.56 -7.92 4.49
N PRO A 62 9.14 -8.64 3.53
CA PRO A 62 9.45 -8.19 2.17
C PRO A 62 8.31 -8.38 1.16
N SER A 63 7.40 -9.33 1.40
CA SER A 63 6.46 -9.81 0.35
C SER A 63 5.07 -9.14 0.37
N TYR A 64 4.73 -8.42 1.45
CA TYR A 64 3.46 -7.71 1.60
C TYR A 64 2.20 -8.52 1.24
N PRO A 65 2.05 -9.78 1.73
CA PRO A 65 0.86 -10.56 1.45
C PRO A 65 -0.40 -9.82 1.94
N LEU A 66 -1.45 -9.85 1.13
CA LEU A 66 -2.76 -9.29 1.48
C LEU A 66 -3.47 -10.25 2.44
N LYS A 67 -4.30 -9.70 3.32
CA LYS A 67 -5.30 -10.48 4.06
C LYS A 67 -6.45 -10.84 3.13
N ASP A 68 -7.20 -11.87 3.53
CA ASP A 68 -8.46 -12.18 2.90
C ASP A 68 -9.43 -10.98 3.00
N GLY A 69 -10.16 -10.68 1.93
CA GLY A 69 -11.04 -9.50 1.84
C GLY A 69 -10.34 -8.14 1.79
N ALA A 70 -9.00 -8.06 1.79
CA ALA A 70 -8.28 -6.77 1.78
C ALA A 70 -8.58 -5.92 0.54
N LEU A 71 -8.79 -6.55 -0.62
CA LEU A 71 -9.16 -5.85 -1.86
C LEU A 71 -10.57 -5.26 -1.77
N GLU A 72 -11.53 -6.01 -1.24
CA GLU A 72 -12.90 -5.52 -1.04
C GLU A 72 -12.92 -4.38 -0.03
N HIS A 73 -12.16 -4.50 1.05
CA HIS A 73 -12.00 -3.44 2.03
C HIS A 73 -11.39 -2.18 1.39
N PHE A 74 -10.32 -2.33 0.60
CA PHE A 74 -9.70 -1.23 -0.14
C PHE A 74 -10.72 -0.52 -1.06
N LYS A 75 -11.53 -1.27 -1.81
CA LYS A 75 -12.58 -0.72 -2.67
C LYS A 75 -13.67 0.01 -1.88
N LYS A 76 -14.13 -0.54 -0.74
CA LYS A 76 -15.12 0.11 0.16
C LYS A 76 -14.62 1.46 0.67
N LEU A 77 -13.32 1.56 0.95
CA LEU A 77 -12.68 2.80 1.38
C LEU A 77 -12.46 3.80 0.23
N GLY A 78 -12.76 3.41 -1.02
CA GLY A 78 -12.69 4.26 -2.21
C GLY A 78 -11.36 4.19 -2.95
N GLY A 79 -10.63 3.06 -2.83
CA GLY A 79 -9.43 2.81 -3.59
C GLY A 79 -9.71 2.14 -4.94
N GLU A 80 -8.84 2.39 -5.93
CA GLU A 80 -8.91 1.89 -7.31
C GLU A 80 -7.57 1.31 -7.83
#